data_AF-A0A7R9BMB2-F1
#
_entry.id   AF-A0A7R9BMB2-F1
#
_cell.length_a   1.000
_cell.length_b   1.000
_cell.length_c   1.000
_cell.angle_alpha   90.00
_cell.angle_beta   90.00
_cell.angle_gamma   90.00
#
_symmetry.space_group_name_H-M   'P 1'
#
loop_
_entity.id
_entity.type
_entity.pdbx_description
1 polymer ?
#
loop_
_entity_poly.entity_id
_entity_poly.type
_entity_poly.pdbx_seq_one_letter_code
_entity_poly.pdbx_strand_id
1 'polypeptide(L)'
;MVSRLTYLLLFVQYYASSSSLALPQAGERANRVAYYAKRLLQCQQSQGSWSEGDGTEMASCLKDILISVGPRLKDPDGIPELELPRVDPFDLKEVSIDSDRSINGNFTNLRLYGVTNGLTTENLNIVVNPKNLRASLFISIPNLRLEGDFEMSINFVKALFPWLEGFSASRSFGKFRTEFAKLDVRGLGIFKEATTGAGGLGVFLQRIGVDFDFHDAKFTFTSNDPKDPIIPLLEGILNDKESGKAIVNEIKPQLIQVINKLLYNLMSKGMQNFERLLEP
;
A
#
# COMPACT_ATOMS: atom_id res chain seq x y z
N MET A 1 -11.25 -29.37 39.04
CA MET A 1 -10.58 -28.47 38.08
C MET A 1 -11.40 -28.44 36.80
N VAL A 2 -12.30 -27.48 36.70
CA VAL A 2 -13.09 -27.24 35.48
C VAL A 2 -12.21 -26.43 34.54
N SER A 3 -11.97 -26.95 33.34
CA SER A 3 -11.02 -26.41 32.36
C SER A 3 -11.44 -25.00 31.90
N ARG A 4 -10.47 -24.12 31.69
CA ARG A 4 -10.65 -22.76 31.14
C ARG A 4 -11.34 -22.76 29.76
N LEU A 5 -11.42 -23.91 29.08
CA LEU A 5 -12.22 -24.10 27.86
C LEU A 5 -13.74 -24.02 28.09
N THR A 6 -14.24 -24.39 29.27
CA THR A 6 -15.68 -24.45 29.54
C THR A 6 -16.30 -23.04 29.66
N TYR A 7 -15.54 -22.07 30.16
CA TYR A 7 -15.98 -20.67 30.23
C TYR A 7 -16.02 -19.99 28.85
N LEU A 8 -15.08 -20.32 27.96
CA LEU A 8 -15.07 -19.78 26.59
C LEU A 8 -16.23 -20.32 25.76
N LEU A 9 -16.54 -21.60 25.89
CA LEU A 9 -17.68 -22.23 25.20
C LEU A 9 -19.02 -21.67 25.68
N LEU A 10 -19.17 -21.40 26.99
CA LEU A 10 -20.37 -20.77 27.54
C LEU A 10 -20.53 -19.30 27.09
N PHE A 11 -19.42 -18.57 26.92
CA PHE A 11 -19.45 -17.18 26.43
C PHE A 11 -19.86 -17.10 24.96
N VAL A 12 -19.37 -18.03 24.12
CA VAL A 12 -19.73 -18.12 22.70
C VAL A 12 -21.18 -18.59 22.51
N GLN A 13 -21.66 -19.54 23.33
CA GLN A 13 -23.06 -19.98 23.29
C GLN A 13 -24.05 -18.90 23.75
N TYR A 14 -23.68 -18.05 24.71
CA TYR A 14 -24.49 -16.92 25.16
C TYR A 14 -24.64 -15.83 24.07
N TYR A 15 -23.60 -15.61 23.27
CA TYR A 15 -23.67 -14.68 22.13
C TYR A 15 -24.42 -15.25 20.92
N ALA A 16 -24.27 -16.54 20.62
CA ALA A 16 -24.99 -17.18 19.52
C ALA A 16 -26.51 -17.27 19.74
N SER A 17 -26.97 -17.22 20.99
CA SER A 17 -28.39 -17.29 21.35
C SER A 17 -29.05 -15.92 21.58
N SER A 18 -28.27 -14.84 21.64
CA SER A 18 -28.79 -13.46 21.79
C SER A 18 -28.88 -12.69 20.46
N SER A 19 -28.50 -13.29 19.33
CA SER A 19 -28.73 -12.78 17.97
C SER A 19 -30.19 -12.88 17.49
N SER A 20 -31.15 -12.52 18.36
CA SER A 20 -32.48 -12.05 18.00
C SER A 20 -32.66 -10.55 18.31
N LEU A 21 -31.58 -9.84 18.66
CA LEU A 21 -31.57 -8.39 18.79
C LEU A 21 -31.74 -7.75 17.40
N ALA A 22 -32.98 -7.36 17.10
CA ALA A 22 -33.28 -6.36 16.10
C ALA A 22 -32.33 -5.18 16.29
N LEU A 23 -31.46 -4.96 15.30
CA LEU A 23 -30.60 -3.79 15.26
C LEU A 23 -31.50 -2.55 15.33
N PRO A 24 -31.33 -1.64 16.30
CA PRO A 24 -31.93 -0.32 16.20
C PRO A 24 -31.41 0.32 14.92
N GLN A 25 -32.20 1.23 14.31
CA GLN A 25 -31.81 1.97 13.11
C GLN A 25 -30.53 2.80 13.38
N ALA A 26 -29.40 2.12 13.31
CA ALA A 26 -28.09 2.72 13.44
C ALA A 26 -27.82 3.41 12.11
N GLY A 27 -27.31 4.65 12.17
CA GLY A 27 -26.99 5.43 10.98
C GLY A 27 -26.09 4.65 10.02
N GLU A 28 -26.13 5.01 8.75
CA GLU A 28 -25.47 4.32 7.64
C GLU A 28 -24.00 3.92 7.94
N ARG A 29 -23.28 4.73 8.71
CA ARG A 29 -21.92 4.48 9.20
C ARG A 29 -21.82 3.22 10.08
N ALA A 30 -22.70 3.04 11.05
CA ALA A 30 -22.69 1.89 11.96
C ALA A 30 -23.03 0.58 11.25
N ASN A 31 -23.95 0.63 10.27
CA ASN A 31 -24.28 -0.53 9.43
C ASN A 31 -23.08 -0.96 8.56
N ARG A 32 -22.27 -0.01 8.09
CA ARG A 32 -21.04 -0.30 7.32
C ARG A 32 -19.93 -0.90 8.19
N VAL A 33 -19.74 -0.41 9.40
CA VAL A 33 -18.80 -1.04 10.37
C VAL A 33 -19.20 -2.48 10.65
N ALA A 34 -20.48 -2.69 10.98
CA ALA A 34 -21.02 -4.01 11.24
C ALA A 34 -20.86 -4.94 10.03
N TYR A 35 -20.96 -4.43 8.79
CA TYR A 35 -20.75 -5.22 7.58
C TYR A 35 -19.32 -5.77 7.45
N TYR A 36 -18.30 -4.92 7.57
CA TYR A 36 -16.89 -5.36 7.44
C TYR A 36 -16.44 -6.19 8.65
N ALA A 37 -16.87 -5.81 9.86
CA ALA A 37 -16.67 -6.61 11.07
C ALA A 37 -17.30 -7.99 10.95
N LYS A 38 -18.54 -8.09 10.48
CA LYS A 38 -19.21 -9.37 10.26
C LYS A 38 -18.49 -10.21 9.21
N ARG A 39 -18.05 -9.63 8.09
CA ARG A 39 -17.30 -10.39 7.07
C ARG A 39 -15.97 -10.90 7.61
N LEU A 40 -15.19 -10.07 8.28
CA LEU A 40 -13.91 -10.48 8.88
C LEU A 40 -14.09 -11.52 9.99
N LEU A 41 -15.10 -11.36 10.86
CA LEU A 41 -15.45 -12.34 11.89
C LEU A 41 -15.91 -13.66 11.26
N GLN A 42 -16.68 -13.65 10.18
CA GLN A 42 -17.06 -14.86 9.45
C GLN A 42 -15.83 -15.61 8.93
N CYS A 43 -14.78 -14.89 8.52
CA CYS A 43 -13.53 -15.48 8.08
C CYS A 43 -12.66 -16.03 9.21
N GLN A 44 -12.78 -15.44 10.40
CA GLN A 44 -12.13 -15.95 11.60
C GLN A 44 -12.89 -17.13 12.21
N GLN A 45 -14.23 -17.17 12.09
CA GLN A 45 -15.07 -18.22 12.68
C GLN A 45 -15.13 -19.50 11.84
N SER A 46 -14.86 -19.44 10.53
CA SER A 46 -14.80 -20.64 9.69
C SER A 46 -13.61 -21.56 10.03
N GLN A 47 -12.62 -21.07 10.79
CA GLN A 47 -11.48 -21.85 11.25
C GLN A 47 -11.12 -21.50 12.70
N GLY A 48 -11.31 -22.44 13.63
CA GLY A 48 -10.79 -22.28 14.99
C GLY A 48 -9.27 -22.05 14.95
N SER A 49 -8.79 -21.05 15.71
CA SER A 49 -7.38 -20.64 15.85
C SER A 49 -6.61 -20.35 14.54
N TRP A 50 -5.91 -19.21 14.47
CA TRP A 50 -5.01 -18.84 13.36
C TRP A 50 -3.85 -19.84 13.14
N SER A 51 -3.68 -20.84 14.01
CA SER A 51 -2.63 -21.86 13.95
C SER A 51 -3.06 -23.20 13.34
N GLU A 52 -4.36 -23.46 13.13
CA GLU A 52 -4.86 -24.83 12.87
C GLU A 52 -5.59 -25.03 11.53
N GLY A 53 -5.89 -23.95 10.80
CA GLY A 53 -6.71 -24.00 9.59
C GLY A 53 -5.97 -24.17 8.23
N ASP A 54 -6.72 -24.55 7.19
CA ASP A 54 -6.26 -24.54 5.80
C ASP A 54 -6.21 -23.09 5.31
N GLY A 55 -4.99 -22.57 5.08
CA GLY A 55 -4.74 -21.20 4.65
C GLY A 55 -5.45 -20.80 3.35
N THR A 56 -5.99 -21.77 2.60
CA THR A 56 -6.76 -21.54 1.37
C THR A 56 -8.07 -20.77 1.63
N GLU A 57 -8.85 -21.15 2.65
CA GLU A 57 -10.12 -20.47 2.95
C GLU A 57 -9.88 -19.04 3.46
N MET A 58 -8.86 -18.86 4.31
CA MET A 58 -8.47 -17.56 4.82
C MET A 58 -7.95 -16.64 3.71
N ALA A 59 -7.14 -17.18 2.79
CA ALA A 59 -6.70 -16.45 1.61
C ALA A 59 -7.87 -16.00 0.72
N SER A 60 -8.83 -16.90 0.47
CA SER A 60 -10.04 -16.59 -0.30
C SER A 60 -10.85 -15.48 0.34
N CYS A 61 -11.08 -15.55 1.66
CA CYS A 61 -11.76 -14.47 2.36
C CYS A 61 -11.01 -13.14 2.27
N LEU A 62 -9.70 -13.12 2.58
CA LEU A 62 -8.93 -11.89 2.56
C LEU A 62 -8.97 -11.24 1.17
N LYS A 63 -8.96 -12.07 0.12
CA LYS A 63 -9.12 -11.64 -1.27
C LYS A 63 -10.48 -10.97 -1.49
N ASP A 64 -11.57 -11.61 -1.08
CA ASP A 64 -12.91 -11.04 -1.20
C ASP A 64 -13.06 -9.72 -0.45
N ILE A 65 -12.45 -9.61 0.73
CA ILE A 65 -12.46 -8.37 1.52
C ILE A 65 -11.71 -7.27 0.76
N LEU A 66 -10.47 -7.51 0.31
CA LEU A 66 -9.69 -6.51 -0.41
C LEU A 66 -10.40 -6.05 -1.71
N ILE A 67 -11.01 -6.96 -2.45
CA ILE A 67 -11.82 -6.64 -3.64
C ILE A 67 -13.02 -5.78 -3.25
N SER A 68 -13.74 -6.12 -2.17
CA SER A 68 -14.91 -5.36 -1.70
C SER A 68 -14.56 -3.97 -1.14
N VAL A 69 -13.35 -3.82 -0.61
CA VAL A 69 -12.84 -2.58 -0.02
C VAL A 69 -12.26 -1.65 -1.09
N GLY A 70 -11.72 -2.21 -2.19
CA GLY A 70 -11.07 -1.48 -3.28
C GLY A 70 -11.84 -0.27 -3.83
N PRO A 71 -13.15 -0.35 -4.12
CA PRO A 71 -13.91 0.81 -4.58
C PRO A 71 -13.97 1.94 -3.54
N ARG A 72 -14.14 1.60 -2.25
CA ARG A 72 -14.26 2.59 -1.16
C ARG A 72 -12.95 3.30 -0.85
N LEU A 73 -11.84 2.65 -1.17
CA LEU A 73 -10.51 3.23 -1.09
C LEU A 73 -10.30 4.41 -2.09
N LYS A 74 -11.22 4.59 -3.05
CA LYS A 74 -11.29 5.75 -3.96
C LYS A 74 -12.14 6.90 -3.41
N ASP A 75 -12.96 6.66 -2.39
CA ASP A 75 -13.88 7.67 -1.86
C ASP A 75 -13.10 8.88 -1.33
N PRO A 76 -13.62 10.12 -1.45
CA PRO A 76 -12.94 11.32 -0.97
C PRO A 76 -12.52 11.25 0.50
N ASP A 77 -13.37 10.65 1.34
CA ASP A 77 -13.15 10.49 2.78
C ASP A 77 -12.44 9.16 3.12
N GLY A 78 -12.08 8.36 2.12
CA GLY A 78 -11.57 7.00 2.29
C GLY A 78 -12.58 6.09 3.00
N ILE A 79 -12.13 5.39 4.04
CA ILE A 79 -12.99 4.57 4.90
C ILE A 79 -12.91 5.16 6.31
N PRO A 80 -13.73 6.19 6.62
CA PRO A 80 -13.69 6.91 7.88
C PRO A 80 -13.94 6.02 9.09
N GLU A 81 -14.67 4.93 8.89
CA GLU A 81 -14.95 3.97 9.94
C GLU A 81 -13.71 3.19 10.40
N LEU A 82 -12.76 2.96 9.49
CA LEU A 82 -11.48 2.31 9.79
C LEU A 82 -10.34 3.33 9.92
N GLU A 83 -10.68 4.63 9.85
CA GLU A 83 -9.76 5.77 9.70
C GLU A 83 -8.69 5.53 8.63
N LEU A 84 -9.06 4.82 7.58
CA LEU A 84 -8.22 4.61 6.41
C LEU A 84 -8.42 5.79 5.48
N PRO A 85 -7.35 6.51 5.11
CA PRO A 85 -7.46 7.61 4.17
C PRO A 85 -7.82 7.08 2.78
N ARG A 86 -8.16 8.01 1.89
CA ARG A 86 -8.18 7.74 0.46
C ARG A 86 -6.81 7.23 0.01
N VAL A 87 -6.81 6.21 -0.86
CA VAL A 87 -5.57 5.65 -1.44
C VAL A 87 -5.55 5.68 -2.96
N ASP A 88 -6.54 6.32 -3.58
CA ASP A 88 -6.56 6.56 -5.04
C ASP A 88 -7.26 7.91 -5.38
N PRO A 89 -6.50 9.00 -5.65
CA PRO A 89 -5.05 9.02 -5.62
C PRO A 89 -4.51 8.89 -4.19
N PHE A 90 -3.30 8.36 -4.12
CA PHE A 90 -2.49 8.34 -2.92
C PHE A 90 -1.50 9.51 -2.95
N ASP A 91 -1.56 10.37 -1.94
CA ASP A 91 -0.66 11.50 -1.81
C ASP A 91 0.67 11.06 -1.17
N LEU A 92 1.76 11.27 -1.91
CA LEU A 92 3.13 11.06 -1.46
C LEU A 92 3.74 12.44 -1.16
N LYS A 93 4.48 12.56 -0.06
CA LYS A 93 5.02 13.86 0.41
C LYS A 93 6.05 14.43 -0.58
N GLU A 94 7.22 13.82 -0.56
CA GLU A 94 8.35 14.22 -1.38
C GLU A 94 9.27 13.02 -1.60
N VAL A 95 9.95 13.01 -2.73
CA VAL A 95 11.02 12.07 -3.05
C VAL A 95 12.18 12.90 -3.58
N SER A 96 13.32 12.81 -2.91
CA SER A 96 14.55 13.45 -3.37
C SER A 96 15.48 12.38 -3.93
N ILE A 97 16.03 12.67 -5.10
CA ILE A 97 17.08 11.89 -5.75
C ILE A 97 18.36 12.70 -5.59
N ASP A 98 19.30 12.17 -4.83
CA ASP A 98 20.66 12.71 -4.73
C ASP A 98 21.60 11.65 -5.28
N SER A 99 22.19 11.93 -6.44
CA SER A 99 23.16 11.05 -7.06
C SER A 99 24.52 11.73 -7.06
N ASP A 100 25.53 11.02 -6.55
CA ASP A 100 26.94 11.41 -6.62
C ASP A 100 27.39 11.74 -8.08
N ARG A 101 26.62 11.27 -9.08
CA ARG A 101 26.87 11.39 -10.52
C ARG A 101 26.32 12.67 -11.16
N SER A 102 26.06 13.75 -10.40
CA SER A 102 25.74 15.12 -10.86
C SER A 102 24.28 15.43 -11.22
N ILE A 103 23.34 14.52 -10.92
CA ILE A 103 21.90 14.73 -11.08
C ILE A 103 21.27 14.78 -9.70
N ASN A 104 20.73 15.94 -9.35
CA ASN A 104 19.97 16.13 -8.12
C ASN A 104 18.55 16.49 -8.50
N GLY A 105 17.57 15.81 -7.92
CA GLY A 105 16.15 16.02 -8.20
C GLY A 105 15.34 16.03 -6.92
N ASN A 106 14.37 16.91 -6.82
CA ASN A 106 13.34 16.89 -5.80
C ASN A 106 11.97 16.80 -6.47
N PHE A 107 11.16 15.86 -6.00
CA PHE A 107 9.82 15.61 -6.53
C PHE A 107 8.82 15.83 -5.41
N THR A 108 7.87 16.73 -5.61
CA THR A 108 6.92 17.16 -4.57
C THR A 108 5.49 17.10 -5.07
N ASN A 109 4.52 17.21 -4.16
CA ASN A 109 3.08 17.17 -4.48
C ASN A 109 2.69 15.94 -5.30
N LEU A 110 3.30 14.81 -4.93
CA LEU A 110 3.23 13.58 -5.68
C LEU A 110 1.87 12.91 -5.47
N ARG A 111 1.20 12.56 -6.57
CA ARG A 111 -0.09 11.86 -6.57
C ARG A 111 -0.03 10.60 -7.41
N LEU A 112 -0.32 9.47 -6.76
CA LEU A 112 -0.32 8.17 -7.39
C LEU A 112 -1.76 7.69 -7.62
N TYR A 113 -2.12 7.41 -8.87
CA TYR A 113 -3.44 6.97 -9.27
C TYR A 113 -3.42 5.54 -9.78
N GLY A 114 -4.52 4.83 -9.57
CA GLY A 114 -4.78 3.51 -10.15
C GLY A 114 -4.32 2.33 -9.30
N VAL A 115 -3.83 2.55 -8.08
CA VAL A 115 -3.38 1.47 -7.17
C VAL A 115 -4.50 0.45 -6.93
N THR A 116 -5.73 0.92 -6.81
CA THR A 116 -6.91 0.07 -6.55
C THR A 116 -7.38 -0.71 -7.77
N ASN A 117 -6.90 -0.41 -8.98
CA ASN A 117 -7.28 -1.13 -10.21
C ASN A 117 -6.73 -2.56 -10.25
N GLY A 118 -5.74 -2.88 -9.41
CA GLY A 118 -5.25 -4.25 -9.22
C GLY A 118 -6.12 -5.09 -8.27
N LEU A 119 -7.08 -4.49 -7.56
CA LEU A 119 -7.94 -5.18 -6.59
C LEU A 119 -9.14 -5.85 -7.27
N THR A 120 -8.86 -6.77 -8.18
CA THR A 120 -9.86 -7.56 -8.90
C THR A 120 -9.58 -9.05 -8.75
N THR A 121 -10.57 -9.89 -9.00
CA THR A 121 -10.43 -11.35 -8.89
C THR A 121 -9.31 -11.91 -9.77
N GLU A 122 -9.07 -11.31 -10.94
CA GLU A 122 -8.06 -11.75 -11.91
C GLU A 122 -6.65 -11.29 -11.53
N ASN A 123 -6.53 -10.11 -10.92
CA ASN A 123 -5.25 -9.44 -10.69
C ASN A 123 -4.70 -9.64 -9.27
N LEU A 124 -5.54 -10.06 -8.32
CA LEU A 124 -5.20 -10.24 -6.92
C LEU A 124 -5.11 -11.74 -6.56
N ASN A 125 -3.97 -12.15 -6.03
CA ASN A 125 -3.79 -13.45 -5.41
C ASN A 125 -3.20 -13.30 -3.99
N ILE A 126 -3.70 -14.12 -3.07
CA ILE A 126 -3.26 -14.14 -1.68
C ILE A 126 -2.92 -15.58 -1.31
N VAL A 127 -1.82 -15.77 -0.59
CA VAL A 127 -1.44 -17.05 0.00
C VAL A 127 -1.21 -16.81 1.48
N VAL A 128 -1.87 -17.59 2.32
CA VAL A 128 -1.72 -17.50 3.77
C VAL A 128 -1.03 -18.76 4.26
N ASN A 129 -0.04 -18.59 5.13
CA ASN A 129 0.54 -19.66 5.94
C ASN A 129 0.21 -19.41 7.42
N PRO A 130 -0.86 -20.04 7.94
CA PRO A 130 -1.32 -19.82 9.31
C PRO A 130 -0.26 -20.25 10.35
N LYS A 131 0.43 -21.38 10.11
CA LYS A 131 1.46 -21.93 11.02
C LYS A 131 2.61 -20.96 11.32
N ASN A 132 2.97 -20.14 10.33
CA ASN A 132 4.06 -19.18 10.44
C ASN A 132 3.57 -17.73 10.54
N LEU A 133 2.25 -17.53 10.62
CA LEU A 133 1.60 -16.21 10.61
C LEU A 133 2.13 -15.31 9.47
N ARG A 134 2.15 -15.85 8.24
CA ARG A 134 2.60 -15.14 7.05
C ARG A 134 1.48 -15.03 6.02
N ALA A 135 1.42 -13.90 5.33
CA ALA A 135 0.59 -13.74 4.14
C ALA A 135 1.42 -13.17 3.00
N SER A 136 1.38 -13.84 1.84
CA SER A 136 1.95 -13.36 0.60
C SER A 136 0.83 -12.81 -0.29
N LEU A 137 1.10 -11.68 -0.93
CA LEU A 137 0.18 -10.94 -1.77
C LEU A 137 0.82 -10.76 -3.14
N PHE A 138 0.09 -11.06 -4.20
CA PHE A 138 0.50 -10.81 -5.58
C PHE A 138 -0.58 -9.97 -6.25
N ILE A 139 -0.21 -8.80 -6.76
CA ILE A 139 -1.14 -7.88 -7.42
C ILE A 139 -0.55 -7.48 -8.77
N SER A 140 -1.33 -7.61 -9.85
CA SER A 140 -0.99 -6.99 -11.13
C SER A 140 -1.84 -5.74 -11.34
N ILE A 141 -1.20 -4.57 -11.41
CA ILE A 141 -1.86 -3.29 -11.62
C ILE A 141 -1.75 -2.94 -13.11
N PRO A 142 -2.85 -2.87 -13.86
CA PRO A 142 -2.79 -2.74 -15.32
C PRO A 142 -2.22 -1.39 -15.74
N ASN A 143 -2.67 -0.31 -15.09
CA ASN A 143 -2.22 1.06 -15.37
C ASN A 143 -2.10 1.83 -14.07
N LEU A 144 -0.95 2.47 -13.88
CA LEU A 144 -0.65 3.32 -12.74
C LEU A 144 -0.15 4.67 -13.27
N ARG A 145 -0.59 5.78 -12.66
CA ARG A 145 -0.15 7.11 -13.05
C ARG A 145 0.42 7.84 -11.85
N LEU A 146 1.64 8.32 -11.95
CA LEU A 146 2.25 9.22 -10.97
C LEU A 146 2.35 10.61 -11.59
N GLU A 147 1.95 11.64 -10.87
CA GLU A 147 2.20 13.02 -11.29
C GLU A 147 2.59 13.88 -10.11
N GLY A 148 3.27 14.99 -10.37
CA GLY A 148 3.69 15.93 -9.36
C GLY A 148 4.51 17.06 -9.94
N ASP A 149 5.13 17.82 -9.05
CA ASP A 149 6.07 18.87 -9.40
C ASP A 149 7.50 18.33 -9.28
N PHE A 150 8.40 18.84 -10.10
CA PHE A 150 9.82 18.51 -10.04
C PHE A 150 10.68 19.78 -9.99
N GLU A 151 11.78 19.69 -9.26
CA GLU A 151 12.93 20.57 -9.33
C GLU A 151 14.14 19.69 -9.58
N MET A 152 14.91 19.97 -10.63
CA MET A 152 16.09 19.19 -10.96
C MET A 152 17.26 20.10 -11.28
N SER A 153 18.45 19.65 -10.90
CA SER A 153 19.73 20.27 -11.20
C SER A 153 20.65 19.24 -11.84
N ILE A 154 21.18 19.55 -13.02
CA ILE A 154 22.17 18.71 -13.70
C ILE A 154 23.46 19.49 -13.86
N ASN A 155 24.58 18.92 -13.41
CA ASN A 155 25.90 19.48 -13.62
C ASN A 155 26.70 18.65 -14.63
N PHE A 156 26.46 18.90 -15.91
CA PHE A 156 27.16 18.22 -17.01
C PHE A 156 28.68 18.38 -16.96
N VAL A 157 29.17 19.54 -16.50
CA VAL A 157 30.62 19.78 -16.42
C VAL A 157 31.23 18.89 -15.34
N LYS A 158 30.58 18.75 -14.18
CA LYS A 158 31.02 17.82 -13.14
C LYS A 158 30.94 16.36 -13.60
N ALA A 159 29.93 16.00 -14.39
CA ALA A 159 29.81 14.64 -14.94
C ALA A 159 30.98 14.27 -15.86
N LEU A 160 31.35 15.17 -16.77
CA LEU A 160 32.36 14.92 -17.80
C LEU A 160 33.79 15.23 -17.31
N PHE A 161 33.92 16.19 -16.40
CA PHE A 161 35.19 16.69 -15.90
C PHE A 161 35.14 16.84 -14.36
N PRO A 162 35.19 15.74 -13.59
CA PRO A 162 35.02 15.75 -12.13
C PRO A 162 36.04 16.61 -11.39
N TRP A 163 37.18 16.94 -12.02
CA TRP A 163 38.25 17.76 -11.46
C TRP A 163 38.06 19.27 -11.66
N LEU A 164 37.03 19.70 -12.40
CA LEU A 164 36.73 21.11 -12.63
C LEU A 164 35.72 21.61 -11.60
N GLU A 165 36.18 22.46 -10.68
CA GLU A 165 35.32 23.16 -9.72
C GLU A 165 34.82 24.50 -10.29
N GLY A 166 33.66 24.97 -9.83
CA GLY A 166 33.16 26.33 -10.11
C GLY A 166 32.13 26.50 -11.24
N PHE A 167 31.68 25.42 -11.90
CA PHE A 167 30.64 25.49 -12.93
C PHE A 167 29.23 25.31 -12.36
N SER A 168 28.32 26.21 -12.71
CA SER A 168 26.93 26.23 -12.25
C SER A 168 26.12 25.08 -12.86
N ALA A 169 25.34 24.38 -12.03
CA ALA A 169 24.38 23.39 -12.50
C ALA A 169 23.21 24.06 -13.24
N SER A 170 22.80 23.48 -14.36
CA SER A 170 21.56 23.87 -15.03
C SER A 170 20.38 23.37 -14.20
N ARG A 171 19.41 24.25 -13.92
CA ARG A 171 18.22 23.92 -13.14
C ARG A 171 16.97 23.93 -14.01
N SER A 172 16.08 22.99 -13.76
CA SER A 172 14.78 22.85 -14.41
C SER A 172 13.69 22.67 -13.36
N PHE A 173 12.55 23.30 -13.58
CA PHE A 173 11.40 23.26 -12.68
C PHE A 173 10.13 23.08 -13.49
N GLY A 174 9.19 22.31 -12.97
CA GLY A 174 7.90 22.19 -13.62
C GLY A 174 7.10 21.00 -13.12
N LYS A 175 6.33 20.40 -14.03
CA LYS A 175 5.47 19.26 -13.75
C LYS A 175 5.96 18.02 -14.45
N PHE A 176 5.76 16.88 -13.83
CA PHE A 176 5.99 15.61 -14.48
C PHE A 176 4.75 14.72 -14.36
N ARG A 177 4.64 13.80 -15.31
CA ARG A 177 3.68 12.71 -15.33
C ARG A 177 4.39 11.46 -15.80
N THR A 178 4.18 10.37 -15.07
CA THR A 178 4.64 9.05 -15.45
C THR A 178 3.46 8.10 -15.53
N GLU A 179 3.37 7.36 -16.63
CA GLU A 179 2.39 6.29 -16.82
C GLU A 179 3.14 4.96 -16.82
N PHE A 180 2.78 4.08 -15.89
CA PHE A 180 3.30 2.71 -15.82
C PHE A 180 2.24 1.75 -16.33
N ALA A 181 2.64 0.89 -17.27
CA ALA A 181 1.80 -0.19 -17.75
C ALA A 181 2.28 -1.51 -17.16
N LYS A 182 1.33 -2.32 -16.66
CA LYS A 182 1.57 -3.62 -16.02
C LYS A 182 2.61 -3.52 -14.90
N LEU A 183 2.19 -3.13 -13.71
CA LEU A 183 3.02 -3.17 -12.52
C LEU A 183 2.67 -4.43 -11.72
N ASP A 184 3.63 -5.34 -11.60
CA ASP A 184 3.48 -6.52 -10.74
C ASP A 184 4.03 -6.23 -9.34
N VAL A 185 3.22 -6.39 -8.31
CA VAL A 185 3.55 -6.13 -6.92
C VAL A 185 3.52 -7.44 -6.14
N ARG A 186 4.57 -7.66 -5.34
CA ARG A 186 4.71 -8.81 -4.44
C ARG A 186 4.86 -8.29 -3.02
N GLY A 187 3.88 -8.62 -2.17
CA GLY A 187 3.88 -8.27 -0.76
C GLY A 187 4.10 -9.50 0.13
N LEU A 188 4.80 -9.32 1.24
CA LEU A 188 4.92 -10.29 2.32
C LEU A 188 4.62 -9.61 3.64
N GLY A 189 3.50 -10.00 4.27
CA GLY A 189 3.15 -9.65 5.64
C GLY A 189 3.60 -10.75 6.60
N ILE A 190 4.27 -10.36 7.68
CA ILE A 190 4.60 -11.21 8.82
C ILE A 190 3.82 -10.68 10.01
N PHE A 191 3.07 -11.56 10.66
CA PHE A 191 2.21 -11.24 11.79
C PHE A 191 2.72 -11.91 13.06
N LYS A 192 2.30 -11.38 14.20
CA LYS A 192 2.56 -11.93 15.52
C LYS A 192 1.29 -11.91 16.34
N GLU A 193 1.14 -12.90 17.22
CA GLU A 193 0.13 -12.86 18.26
C GLU A 193 0.61 -11.99 19.42
N ALA A 194 -0.28 -11.17 19.96
CA ALA A 194 -0.03 -10.46 21.21
C ALA A 194 -1.34 -10.28 21.99
N THR A 195 -1.24 -10.06 23.29
CA THR A 195 -2.40 -9.78 24.13
C THR A 195 -2.88 -8.35 23.88
N THR A 196 -4.17 -8.17 23.63
CA THR A 196 -4.80 -6.85 23.52
C THR A 196 -4.91 -6.19 24.89
N GLY A 197 -5.13 -4.87 24.94
CA GLY A 197 -5.32 -4.13 26.20
C GLY A 197 -6.49 -4.65 27.04
N ALA A 198 -7.48 -5.28 26.41
CA ALA A 198 -8.64 -5.92 27.05
C ALA A 198 -8.37 -7.37 27.53
N GLY A 199 -7.14 -7.89 27.41
CA GLY A 199 -6.78 -9.25 27.83
C GLY A 199 -7.14 -10.35 26.82
N GLY A 200 -7.60 -9.98 25.61
CA GLY A 200 -7.84 -10.91 24.50
C GLY A 200 -6.56 -11.24 23.72
N LEU A 201 -6.59 -12.29 22.88
CA LEU A 201 -5.50 -12.59 21.94
C LEU A 201 -5.80 -11.88 20.61
N GLY A 202 -4.87 -11.03 20.16
CA GLY A 202 -4.94 -10.29 18.89
C GLY A 202 -3.79 -10.66 17.95
N VAL A 203 -3.96 -10.35 16.66
CA VAL A 203 -2.97 -10.61 15.60
C VAL A 203 -2.49 -9.28 15.04
N PHE A 204 -1.19 -9.03 15.13
CA PHE A 204 -0.60 -7.74 14.79
C PHE A 204 0.40 -7.87 13.65
N LEU A 205 0.40 -6.91 12.73
CA LEU A 205 1.43 -6.81 11.70
C LEU A 205 2.79 -6.50 12.34
N GLN A 206 3.72 -7.45 12.25
CA GLN A 206 5.09 -7.30 12.73
C GLN A 206 5.97 -6.65 11.67
N ARG A 207 5.85 -7.09 10.41
CA ARG A 207 6.65 -6.59 9.30
C ARG A 207 5.88 -6.71 7.99
N ILE A 208 6.09 -5.76 7.11
CA ILE A 208 5.71 -5.84 5.71
C ILE A 208 6.94 -5.65 4.83
N GLY A 209 7.03 -6.44 3.77
CA GLY A 209 7.98 -6.23 2.69
C GLY A 209 7.24 -6.20 1.37
N VAL A 210 7.56 -5.23 0.53
CA VAL A 210 7.03 -5.09 -0.82
C VAL A 210 8.17 -5.03 -1.81
N ASP A 211 7.98 -5.74 -2.92
CA ASP A 211 8.77 -5.64 -4.13
C ASP A 211 7.83 -5.41 -5.31
N PHE A 212 8.31 -4.75 -6.35
CA PHE A 212 7.50 -4.42 -7.51
C PHE A 212 8.32 -4.39 -8.80
N ASP A 213 7.75 -4.86 -9.89
CA ASP A 213 8.38 -4.84 -11.21
C ASP A 213 7.47 -4.13 -12.20
N PHE A 214 7.99 -3.07 -12.80
CA PHE A 214 7.34 -2.35 -13.89
C PHE A 214 7.81 -2.96 -15.21
N HIS A 215 6.87 -3.22 -16.12
CA HIS A 215 7.21 -3.71 -17.46
C HIS A 215 7.52 -2.55 -18.40
N ASP A 216 6.65 -1.55 -18.42
CA ASP A 216 6.80 -0.36 -19.24
C ASP A 216 6.48 0.91 -18.43
N ALA A 217 7.23 1.98 -18.69
CA ALA A 217 6.99 3.30 -18.11
C ALA A 217 7.19 4.38 -19.17
N LYS A 218 6.31 5.38 -19.18
CA LYS A 218 6.43 6.57 -20.02
C LYS A 218 6.47 7.80 -19.13
N PHE A 219 7.57 8.54 -19.21
CA PHE A 219 7.80 9.77 -18.49
C PHE A 219 7.57 10.96 -19.41
N THR A 220 6.86 11.97 -18.89
CA THR A 220 6.58 13.23 -19.57
C THR A 220 6.83 14.36 -18.61
N PHE A 221 7.57 15.38 -19.05
CA PHE A 221 7.91 16.54 -18.25
C PHE A 221 7.49 17.81 -18.98
N THR A 222 7.10 18.81 -18.21
CA THR A 222 6.73 20.13 -18.71
C THR A 222 7.44 21.15 -17.84
N SER A 223 8.45 21.80 -18.41
CA SER A 223 9.17 22.88 -17.72
C SER A 223 8.34 24.16 -17.72
N ASN A 224 8.59 24.99 -16.72
CA ASN A 224 8.11 26.37 -16.67
C ASN A 224 8.83 27.26 -17.70
N ASP A 225 10.01 26.86 -18.19
CA ASP A 225 10.71 27.51 -19.31
C ASP A 225 10.50 26.71 -20.61
N PRO A 226 9.81 27.29 -21.63
CA PRO A 226 9.61 26.62 -22.92
C PRO A 226 10.89 26.27 -23.69
N LYS A 227 12.03 26.90 -23.35
CA LYS A 227 13.33 26.67 -23.99
C LYS A 227 14.25 25.77 -23.18
N ASP A 228 13.73 25.14 -22.13
CA ASP A 228 14.50 24.32 -21.22
C ASP A 228 15.15 23.13 -21.93
N PRO A 229 16.50 23.09 -22.04
CA PRO A 229 17.20 22.03 -22.75
C PRO A 229 17.25 20.71 -21.95
N ILE A 230 16.92 20.72 -20.65
CA ILE A 230 16.96 19.53 -19.78
C ILE A 230 15.82 18.58 -20.12
N ILE A 231 14.64 19.09 -20.46
CA ILE A 231 13.43 18.29 -20.69
C ILE A 231 13.61 17.24 -21.79
N PRO A 232 13.99 17.60 -23.04
CA PRO A 232 14.13 16.60 -24.10
C PRO A 232 15.21 15.57 -23.80
N LEU A 233 16.29 15.97 -23.10
CA LEU A 233 17.34 15.06 -22.68
C LEU A 233 16.82 14.06 -21.64
N LEU A 234 16.15 14.56 -20.61
CA LEU A 234 15.62 13.74 -19.52
C LEU A 234 14.58 12.75 -20.03
N GLU A 235 13.64 13.20 -20.87
CA GLU A 235 12.68 12.31 -21.51
C GLU A 235 13.37 11.29 -22.41
N GLY A 236 14.40 11.69 -23.16
CA GLY A 236 15.20 10.78 -23.98
C GLY A 236 15.87 9.68 -23.16
N ILE A 237 16.44 10.02 -22.00
CA ILE A 237 17.10 9.07 -21.10
C ILE A 237 16.08 8.16 -20.39
N LEU A 238 15.01 8.73 -19.83
CA LEU A 238 14.05 7.97 -19.01
C LEU A 238 13.10 7.10 -19.84
N ASN A 239 12.80 7.50 -21.08
CA ASN A 239 11.99 6.71 -22.00
C ASN A 239 12.81 5.74 -22.87
N ASP A 240 14.14 5.81 -22.80
CA ASP A 240 15.01 4.79 -23.37
C ASP A 240 14.89 3.48 -22.57
N LYS A 241 14.81 2.34 -23.28
CA LYS A 241 14.52 1.04 -22.65
C LYS A 241 15.62 0.56 -21.71
N GLU A 242 16.88 0.85 -22.02
CA GLU A 242 18.01 0.39 -21.22
C GLU A 242 18.32 1.39 -20.10
N SER A 243 18.45 2.67 -20.47
CA SER A 243 18.84 3.75 -19.57
C SER A 243 17.75 4.04 -18.53
N GLY A 244 16.48 4.13 -18.97
CA GLY A 244 15.34 4.34 -18.08
C GLY A 244 15.19 3.19 -17.09
N LYS A 245 15.32 1.94 -17.54
CA LYS A 245 15.27 0.77 -16.65
C LYS A 245 16.40 0.77 -15.63
N ALA A 246 17.63 1.14 -16.04
CA ALA A 246 18.77 1.25 -15.13
C ALA A 246 18.53 2.29 -14.02
N ILE A 247 18.07 3.48 -14.39
CA ILE A 247 17.78 4.56 -13.44
C ILE A 247 16.66 4.18 -12.48
N VAL A 248 15.56 3.61 -12.97
CA VAL A 248 14.47 3.20 -12.08
C VAL A 248 14.93 2.08 -11.14
N ASN A 249 15.77 1.15 -11.60
CA ASN A 249 16.35 0.11 -10.73
C ASN A 249 17.28 0.68 -9.66
N GLU A 250 17.98 1.78 -9.93
CA GLU A 250 18.82 2.50 -8.96
C GLU A 250 17.98 3.17 -7.87
N ILE A 251 16.82 3.72 -8.24
CA ILE A 251 15.92 4.45 -7.31
C ILE A 251 14.96 3.50 -6.59
N LYS A 252 14.66 2.32 -7.17
CA LYS A 252 13.71 1.31 -6.65
C LYS A 252 13.91 1.00 -5.14
N PRO A 253 15.14 0.80 -4.61
CA PRO A 253 15.33 0.55 -3.18
C PRO A 253 14.82 1.68 -2.28
N GLN A 254 14.98 2.93 -2.68
CA GLN A 254 14.50 4.09 -1.91
C GLN A 254 12.96 4.15 -1.94
N LEU A 255 12.36 3.90 -3.11
CA LEU A 255 10.90 3.83 -3.24
C LEU A 255 10.31 2.70 -2.39
N ILE A 256 10.94 1.52 -2.38
CA ILE A 256 10.51 0.38 -1.55
C ILE A 256 10.48 0.76 -0.07
N GLN A 257 11.46 1.50 0.44
CA GLN A 257 11.47 1.93 1.85
C GLN A 257 10.28 2.86 2.16
N VAL A 258 10.04 3.83 1.29
CA VAL A 258 8.91 4.77 1.43
C VAL A 258 7.60 4.01 1.40
N ILE A 259 7.40 3.14 0.41
CA ILE A 259 6.18 2.32 0.26
C ILE A 259 5.97 1.39 1.45
N ASN A 260 7.00 0.68 1.92
CA ASN A 260 6.90 -0.22 3.07
C ASN A 260 6.45 0.53 4.33
N LYS A 261 7.01 1.72 4.58
CA LYS A 261 6.63 2.55 5.73
C LYS A 261 5.17 2.99 5.64
N LEU A 262 4.73 3.41 4.46
CA LEU A 262 3.35 3.86 4.23
C LEU A 262 2.36 2.72 4.39
N LEU A 263 2.63 1.57 3.75
CA LEU A 263 1.77 0.39 3.85
C LEU A 263 1.72 -0.17 5.27
N TYR A 264 2.86 -0.20 5.99
CA TYR A 264 2.89 -0.61 7.39
C TYR A 264 1.97 0.27 8.23
N ASN A 265 2.07 1.60 8.09
CA ASN A 265 1.23 2.53 8.83
C ASN A 265 -0.26 2.37 8.49
N LEU A 266 -0.60 2.25 7.20
CA LEU A 266 -1.97 2.06 6.74
C LEU A 266 -2.57 0.76 7.28
N MET A 267 -1.86 -0.36 7.11
CA MET A 267 -2.33 -1.68 7.53
C MET A 267 -2.37 -1.79 9.06
N SER A 268 -1.34 -1.34 9.76
CA SER A 268 -1.29 -1.38 11.22
C SER A 268 -2.42 -0.55 11.82
N LYS A 269 -2.67 0.66 11.30
CA LYS A 269 -3.78 1.52 11.74
C LYS A 269 -5.14 0.88 11.43
N GLY A 270 -5.31 0.35 10.23
CA GLY A 270 -6.54 -0.36 9.84
C GLY A 270 -6.84 -1.55 10.75
N MET A 271 -5.82 -2.36 11.07
CA MET A 271 -5.95 -3.51 11.97
C MET A 271 -6.28 -3.09 13.41
N GLN A 272 -5.60 -2.08 13.96
CA GLN A 272 -5.88 -1.59 15.31
C GLN A 272 -7.27 -0.98 15.45
N ASN A 273 -7.70 -0.21 14.45
CA ASN A 273 -9.04 0.37 14.44
C ASN A 273 -10.10 -0.72 14.30
N PHE A 274 -9.81 -1.75 13.52
CA PHE A 274 -10.67 -2.92 13.41
C PHE A 274 -10.82 -3.66 14.75
N GLU A 275 -9.72 -3.93 15.45
CA GLU A 275 -9.76 -4.55 16.79
C GLU A 275 -10.61 -3.73 17.77
N ARG A 276 -10.44 -2.40 17.79
CA ARG A 276 -11.26 -1.50 18.61
C ARG A 276 -12.76 -1.55 18.27
N LEU A 277 -13.13 -1.82 17.02
CA LEU A 277 -14.53 -1.95 16.61
C LEU A 277 -15.14 -3.31 17.01
N LEU A 278 -14.30 -4.30 17.32
CA LEU A 278 -14.72 -5.60 17.82
C LEU A 278 -14.79 -5.65 19.36
N GLU A 279 -14.18 -4.70 20.05
CA GLU A 279 -14.30 -4.53 21.49
C GLU A 279 -15.69 -3.96 21.83
N PRO A 280 -16.42 -4.55 22.81
CA PRO A 280 -17.79 -4.16 23.16
C PRO A 280 -17.90 -2.80 23.85
#